data_AF-A0A7W2D971-F1
#
_entry.id   AF-A0A7W2D971-F1
#
_cell.length_a   1.000
_cell.length_b   1.000
_cell.length_c   1.000
_cell.angle_alpha   90.00
_cell.angle_beta   90.00
_cell.angle_gamma   90.00
#
_symmetry.space_group_name_H-M   'P 1'
#
loop_
_entity.id
_entity.type
_entity.pdbx_description
1 polymer ?
#
loop_
_entity_poly.entity_id
_entity_poly.type
_entity_poly.pdbx_seq_one_letter_code
_entity_poly.pdbx_strand_id
1 'polypeptide(L)'
;MSQISAIRSPVRARVTSSAGDDLVISLVTGQDGDVNFAFVSGNPALDLASTVLSRRDEPIDLLAAPADLERWVAECGELPDRVTAAPATFESALSLREAIYRLALDRVLDRPFEPGSLEIVNDTAAGPVPTIKLSDAGLQMSGALLAVLAQVARSGITVLADSRACTGTDSYRLATTRARAEQQSLG
;
A
#
# COMPACT_ATOMS: atom_id res chain seq x y z
N MET A 1 48.91 -6.77 -1.71
CA MET A 1 49.18 -6.11 -3.02
C MET A 1 48.91 -7.14 -4.09
N SER A 2 48.01 -7.03 -5.06
CA SER A 2 47.09 -5.99 -5.52
C SER A 2 46.01 -6.74 -6.31
N GLN A 3 44.72 -6.42 -6.13
CA GLN A 3 43.67 -6.91 -7.01
C GLN A 3 43.75 -6.19 -8.36
N ILE A 4 43.55 -6.92 -9.46
CA ILE A 4 43.31 -6.38 -10.80
C ILE A 4 41.81 -6.52 -11.09
N SER A 5 41.23 -5.37 -11.42
CA SER A 5 39.85 -5.13 -11.79
C SER A 5 39.45 -5.91 -13.06
N ALA A 6 38.30 -6.58 -13.03
CA ALA A 6 37.61 -7.05 -14.22
C ALA A 6 36.25 -6.34 -14.30
N ILE A 7 36.20 -5.35 -15.19
CA ILE A 7 35.01 -4.64 -15.63
C ILE A 7 34.09 -5.64 -16.36
N ARG A 8 32.84 -5.77 -15.90
CA ARG A 8 31.75 -6.35 -16.70
C ARG A 8 30.51 -5.47 -16.59
N SER A 9 30.12 -4.89 -17.73
CA SER A 9 28.89 -4.12 -17.90
C SER A 9 27.65 -4.95 -17.57
N PRO A 10 26.59 -4.35 -16.99
CA PRO A 10 25.29 -5.00 -16.96
C PRO A 10 24.64 -4.94 -18.34
N VAL A 11 24.24 -6.12 -18.82
CA VAL A 11 23.42 -6.33 -20.02
C VAL A 11 22.07 -5.67 -19.80
N ARG A 12 21.67 -4.80 -20.74
CA ARG A 12 20.38 -4.13 -20.79
C ARG A 12 19.27 -5.17 -21.00
N ALA A 13 18.48 -5.46 -19.97
CA ALA A 13 17.26 -6.25 -20.13
C ALA A 13 16.23 -5.45 -20.93
N ARG A 14 15.78 -6.03 -22.03
CA ARG A 14 14.84 -5.44 -22.99
C ARG A 14 13.41 -5.69 -22.48
N VAL A 15 12.72 -4.62 -22.08
CA VAL A 15 11.28 -4.65 -21.78
C VAL A 15 10.51 -4.74 -23.10
N THR A 16 9.76 -5.83 -23.29
CA THR A 16 8.70 -5.89 -24.29
C THR A 16 7.41 -5.43 -23.64
N SER A 17 6.95 -4.25 -24.04
CA SER A 17 5.65 -3.68 -23.68
C SER A 17 4.53 -4.46 -24.37
N SER A 18 3.54 -4.90 -23.60
CA SER A 18 2.18 -5.18 -24.10
C SER A 18 1.22 -4.46 -23.16
N ALA A 19 0.30 -3.71 -23.78
CA ALA A 19 -0.53 -2.71 -23.15
C ALA A 19 -1.55 -3.26 -22.14
N GLY A 20 -1.66 -2.57 -21.01
CA GLY A 20 -2.72 -2.66 -20.01
C GLY A 20 -2.44 -1.57 -18.98
N ASP A 21 -3.36 -0.62 -18.79
CA ASP A 21 -3.18 0.53 -17.89
C ASP A 21 -2.97 0.07 -16.45
N ASP A 22 -1.75 0.30 -15.98
CA ASP A 22 -1.10 -0.47 -14.93
C ASP A 22 -1.00 0.37 -13.65
N LEU A 23 -1.65 -0.06 -12.57
CA LEU A 23 -1.19 0.28 -11.22
C LEU A 23 -0.09 -0.73 -10.90
N VAL A 24 1.12 -0.49 -11.43
CA VAL A 24 2.27 -1.38 -11.22
C VAL A 24 2.65 -1.34 -9.73
N ILE A 25 2.34 -2.41 -8.99
CA ILE A 25 2.91 -2.65 -7.66
C ILE A 25 3.95 -3.74 -7.83
N SER A 26 5.22 -3.37 -7.66
CA SER A 26 6.37 -4.26 -7.85
C SER A 26 6.47 -5.26 -6.69
N LEU A 27 6.38 -6.55 -6.98
CA LEU A 27 6.69 -7.63 -6.04
C LEU A 27 8.22 -7.87 -6.02
N VAL A 28 8.81 -8.03 -4.84
CA VAL A 28 10.17 -8.61 -4.69
C VAL A 28 10.00 -10.01 -4.16
N THR A 29 10.22 -11.03 -5.00
CA THR A 29 10.38 -12.39 -4.50
C THR A 29 11.75 -12.51 -3.84
N GLY A 30 11.77 -12.88 -2.56
CA GLY A 30 13.01 -13.33 -1.93
C GLY A 30 13.52 -14.57 -2.67
N GLN A 31 14.85 -14.72 -2.79
CA GLN A 31 15.46 -15.86 -3.50
C GLN A 31 15.12 -17.23 -2.87
N ASP A 32 14.47 -17.23 -1.70
CA ASP A 32 14.19 -18.41 -0.87
C ASP A 32 12.74 -18.88 -0.94
N GLY A 33 11.89 -18.25 -1.76
CA GLY A 33 10.49 -18.66 -1.96
C GLY A 33 9.49 -18.15 -0.91
N ASP A 34 9.93 -17.28 0.01
CA ASP A 34 9.05 -16.58 0.95
C ASP A 34 8.52 -15.28 0.32
N VAL A 35 7.22 -14.99 0.53
CA VAL A 35 6.56 -13.81 -0.04
C VAL A 35 6.83 -12.61 0.88
N ASN A 36 7.60 -11.65 0.41
CA ASN A 36 7.95 -10.44 1.17
C ASN A 36 6.89 -9.34 0.92
N PHE A 37 6.46 -8.61 1.95
CA PHE A 37 5.52 -7.51 1.75
C PHE A 37 6.20 -6.31 1.08
N ALA A 38 5.56 -5.74 0.07
CA ALA A 38 6.06 -4.58 -0.65
C ALA A 38 5.38 -3.29 -0.14
N PHE A 39 6.14 -2.45 0.56
CA PHE A 39 5.69 -1.13 1.03
C PHE A 39 5.98 -0.05 -0.02
N VAL A 40 5.24 -0.09 -1.13
CA VAL A 40 5.51 0.70 -2.34
C VAL A 40 4.93 2.10 -2.26
N SER A 41 3.87 2.29 -1.45
CA SER A 41 3.16 3.56 -1.38
C SER A 41 3.81 4.58 -0.44
N GLY A 42 4.66 4.11 0.48
CA GLY A 42 5.18 4.92 1.59
C GLY A 42 4.08 5.35 2.57
N ASN A 43 2.92 4.68 2.57
CA ASN A 43 1.85 4.92 3.52
C ASN A 43 1.23 3.58 3.96
N PRO A 44 1.22 3.26 5.27
CA PRO A 44 0.78 1.96 5.76
C PRO A 44 -0.68 1.63 5.44
N ALA A 45 -1.54 2.63 5.18
CA ALA A 45 -2.92 2.41 4.76
C ALA A 45 -3.02 1.84 3.34
N LEU A 46 -2.25 2.41 2.41
CA LEU A 46 -2.21 1.95 1.02
C LEU A 46 -1.44 0.63 0.90
N ASP A 47 -0.41 0.43 1.70
CA ASP A 47 0.32 -0.84 1.76
C ASP A 47 -0.57 -1.97 2.33
N LEU A 48 -1.42 -1.68 3.34
CA LEU A 48 -2.43 -2.62 3.82
C LEU A 48 -3.42 -2.99 2.70
N ALA A 49 -3.96 -2.00 1.97
CA ALA A 49 -4.86 -2.23 0.84
C ALA A 49 -4.23 -3.10 -0.26
N SER A 50 -2.91 -3.00 -0.42
CA SER A 50 -2.11 -3.72 -1.41
C SER A 50 -1.80 -5.17 -1.04
N THR A 51 -2.19 -5.63 0.15
CA THR A 51 -2.05 -7.05 0.55
C THR A 51 -2.96 -8.01 -0.22
N VAL A 52 -3.93 -7.49 -0.98
CA VAL A 52 -4.65 -8.30 -1.97
C VAL A 52 -4.10 -7.98 -3.34
N LEU A 53 -3.45 -8.98 -3.94
CA LEU A 53 -2.88 -8.90 -5.27
C LEU A 53 -3.94 -9.22 -6.33
N SER A 54 -3.68 -8.82 -7.57
CA SER A 54 -4.48 -9.24 -8.74
C SER A 54 -5.99 -9.03 -8.57
N ARG A 55 -6.40 -7.96 -7.84
CA ARG A 55 -7.80 -7.67 -7.47
C ARG A 55 -8.80 -7.66 -8.63
N ARG A 56 -8.33 -7.47 -9.87
CA ARG A 56 -9.17 -7.39 -11.08
C ARG A 56 -9.30 -8.70 -11.84
N ASP A 57 -8.41 -9.67 -11.58
CA ASP A 57 -8.33 -10.94 -12.31
C ASP A 57 -8.58 -12.11 -11.35
N GLU A 58 -7.51 -12.64 -10.76
CA GLU A 58 -7.55 -13.73 -9.77
C GLU A 58 -7.01 -13.19 -8.44
N PRO A 59 -7.88 -12.69 -7.54
CA PRO A 59 -7.44 -12.05 -6.30
C PRO A 59 -6.67 -13.02 -5.40
N ILE A 60 -5.47 -12.63 -4.98
CA ILE A 60 -4.66 -13.39 -4.02
C ILE A 60 -4.57 -12.59 -2.73
N ASP A 61 -5.15 -13.10 -1.65
CA ASP A 61 -5.09 -12.48 -0.33
C ASP A 61 -3.85 -12.93 0.43
N LEU A 62 -2.92 -12.01 0.69
CA LEU A 62 -1.71 -12.28 1.47
C LEU A 62 -1.97 -12.26 2.98
N LEU A 63 -3.13 -11.78 3.44
CA LEU A 63 -3.58 -11.82 4.83
C LEU A 63 -4.65 -12.90 4.99
N ALA A 64 -4.26 -14.17 4.88
CA ALA A 64 -5.18 -15.30 4.97
C ALA A 64 -5.48 -15.70 6.43
N ALA A 65 -4.57 -15.39 7.35
CA ALA A 65 -4.70 -15.69 8.78
C ALA A 65 -4.20 -14.54 9.67
N PRO A 66 -4.60 -14.52 10.96
CA PRO A 66 -4.12 -13.52 11.93
C PRO A 66 -2.60 -13.43 12.02
N ALA A 67 -1.88 -14.55 11.87
CA ALA A 67 -0.42 -14.58 11.88
C ALA A 67 0.21 -13.82 10.70
N ASP A 68 -0.47 -13.76 9.54
CA ASP A 68 0.00 -12.98 8.39
C ASP A 68 -0.07 -11.48 8.68
N LEU A 69 -1.11 -11.05 9.42
CA LEU A 69 -1.24 -9.65 9.84
C LEU A 69 -0.17 -9.28 10.88
N GLU A 70 0.13 -10.18 11.83
CA GLU A 70 1.22 -9.96 12.78
C GLU A 70 2.57 -9.80 12.07
N ARG A 71 2.84 -10.66 11.06
CA ARG A 71 4.03 -10.55 10.21
C ARG A 71 4.06 -9.24 9.43
N TRP A 72 2.95 -8.88 8.79
CA TRP A 72 2.83 -7.62 8.03
C TRP A 72 3.11 -6.40 8.90
N VAL A 73 2.58 -6.36 10.13
CA VAL A 73 2.84 -5.27 11.08
C VAL A 73 4.33 -5.22 11.46
N ALA A 74 4.95 -6.37 11.72
CA ALA A 74 6.37 -6.43 12.09
C ALA A 74 7.32 -6.02 10.96
N GLU A 75 6.93 -6.25 9.70
CA GLU A 75 7.70 -5.81 8.52
C GLU A 75 7.49 -4.31 8.20
N CYS A 76 6.45 -3.69 8.76
CA CYS A 76 6.17 -2.27 8.58
C CYS A 76 6.96 -1.42 9.59
N GLY A 77 8.06 -0.81 9.16
CA GLY A 77 8.96 -0.04 10.03
C GLY A 77 8.35 1.21 10.70
N GLU A 78 7.12 1.61 10.32
CA GLU A 78 6.36 2.72 10.93
C GLU A 78 5.39 2.26 12.02
N LEU A 79 5.27 0.95 12.25
CA LEU A 79 4.34 0.33 13.20
C LEU A 79 5.10 -0.36 14.36
N PRO A 80 4.42 -0.75 15.46
CA PRO A 80 5.05 -1.46 16.57
C PRO A 80 5.67 -2.81 16.17
N ASP A 81 6.82 -3.14 16.76
CA ASP A 81 7.58 -4.36 16.45
C ASP A 81 6.82 -5.68 16.64
N ARG A 82 5.88 -5.73 17.59
CA ARG A 82 5.06 -6.92 17.87
C ARG A 82 3.66 -6.56 18.31
N VAL A 83 2.71 -7.26 17.72
CA VAL A 83 1.28 -7.24 18.10
C VAL A 83 0.76 -8.67 18.16
N THR A 84 -0.39 -8.84 18.81
CA THR A 84 -1.16 -10.10 18.77
C THR A 84 -2.49 -9.86 18.09
N ALA A 85 -2.80 -10.66 17.08
CA ALA A 85 -4.02 -10.60 16.31
C ALA A 85 -5.04 -11.60 16.85
N ALA A 86 -6.00 -11.11 17.63
CA ALA A 86 -7.21 -11.87 17.92
C ALA A 86 -8.12 -11.95 16.68
N PRO A 87 -8.91 -13.02 16.49
CA PRO A 87 -9.78 -13.17 15.31
C PRO A 87 -10.67 -11.95 15.03
N ALA A 88 -11.30 -11.37 16.07
CA ALA A 88 -12.15 -10.18 15.90
C ALA A 88 -11.37 -8.94 15.41
N THR A 89 -10.14 -8.77 15.89
CA THR A 89 -9.28 -7.65 15.47
C THR A 89 -8.72 -7.87 14.07
N PHE A 90 -8.52 -9.13 13.67
CA PHE A 90 -8.15 -9.50 12.31
C PHE A 90 -9.27 -9.15 11.32
N GLU A 91 -10.53 -9.50 11.61
CA GLU A 91 -11.69 -9.08 10.80
C GLU A 91 -11.82 -7.55 10.70
N SER A 92 -11.50 -6.84 11.77
CA SER A 92 -11.46 -5.37 11.77
C SER A 92 -10.38 -4.84 10.82
N ALA A 93 -9.22 -5.50 10.76
CA ALA A 93 -8.13 -5.15 9.84
C ALA A 93 -8.52 -5.40 8.37
N LEU A 94 -9.18 -6.53 8.07
CA LEU A 94 -9.69 -6.82 6.73
C LEU A 94 -10.78 -5.81 6.31
N SER A 95 -11.66 -5.44 7.24
CA SER A 95 -12.69 -4.42 6.99
C SER A 95 -12.07 -3.06 6.69
N LEU A 96 -11.07 -2.64 7.48
CA LEU A 96 -10.31 -1.42 7.24
C LEU A 96 -9.60 -1.46 5.88
N ARG A 97 -8.96 -2.59 5.54
CA ARG A 97 -8.28 -2.80 4.26
C ARG A 97 -9.20 -2.54 3.07
N GLU A 98 -10.38 -3.17 3.07
CA GLU A 98 -11.33 -3.02 1.97
C GLU A 98 -11.95 -1.62 1.92
N ALA A 99 -12.18 -0.98 3.06
CA ALA A 99 -12.64 0.41 3.11
C ALA A 99 -11.60 1.36 2.50
N ILE A 100 -10.32 1.25 2.89
CA ILE A 100 -9.24 2.07 2.32
C ILE A 100 -9.13 1.85 0.80
N TYR A 101 -9.18 0.60 0.34
CA TYR A 101 -9.13 0.30 -1.09
C TYR A 101 -10.26 0.98 -1.87
N ARG A 102 -11.50 0.92 -1.37
CA ARG A 102 -12.66 1.57 -2.01
C ARG A 102 -12.50 3.09 -2.05
N LEU A 103 -12.11 3.71 -0.93
CA LEU A 103 -11.91 5.16 -0.89
C LEU A 103 -10.76 5.61 -1.81
N ALA A 104 -9.67 4.84 -1.87
CA ALA A 104 -8.58 5.13 -2.80
C ALA A 104 -9.05 5.03 -4.26
N LEU A 105 -9.88 4.03 -4.58
CA LEU A 105 -10.46 3.88 -5.91
C LEU A 105 -11.41 5.04 -6.25
N ASP A 106 -12.30 5.43 -5.33
CA ASP A 106 -13.20 6.58 -5.50
C ASP A 106 -12.40 7.86 -5.75
N ARG A 107 -11.28 8.06 -5.04
CA ARG A 107 -10.38 9.20 -5.28
C ARG A 107 -9.77 9.17 -6.68
N VAL A 108 -9.22 8.03 -7.11
CA VAL A 108 -8.59 7.89 -8.43
C VAL A 108 -9.62 8.10 -9.56
N LEU A 109 -10.87 7.69 -9.34
CA LEU A 109 -11.96 7.82 -10.31
C LEU A 109 -12.72 9.16 -10.21
N ASP A 110 -12.27 10.08 -9.34
CA ASP A 110 -12.91 11.38 -9.06
C ASP A 110 -14.41 11.26 -8.72
N ARG A 111 -14.72 10.33 -7.82
CA ARG A 111 -16.08 10.04 -7.33
C ARG A 111 -16.27 10.52 -5.89
N PRO A 112 -17.51 10.83 -5.48
CA PRO A 112 -17.83 10.97 -4.07
C PRO A 112 -17.47 9.68 -3.32
N PHE A 113 -16.91 9.84 -2.12
CA PHE A 113 -16.57 8.71 -1.28
C PHE A 113 -17.81 7.94 -0.82
N GLU A 114 -17.70 6.61 -0.88
CA GLU A 114 -18.72 5.72 -0.38
C GLU A 114 -18.90 5.89 1.16
N PRO A 115 -20.12 6.19 1.65
CA PRO A 115 -20.35 6.53 3.06
C PRO A 115 -19.97 5.45 4.08
N GLY A 116 -20.22 4.17 3.80
CA GLY A 116 -19.88 3.08 4.72
C GLY A 116 -18.38 2.90 4.90
N SER A 117 -17.61 3.08 3.81
CA SER A 117 -16.15 3.05 3.84
C SER A 117 -15.58 4.24 4.61
N LEU A 118 -16.22 5.41 4.52
CA LEU A 118 -15.89 6.56 5.37
C LEU A 118 -16.13 6.26 6.85
N GLU A 119 -17.28 5.68 7.20
CA GLU A 119 -17.62 5.32 8.58
C GLU A 119 -16.57 4.37 9.16
N ILE A 120 -16.24 3.28 8.45
CA ILE A 120 -15.22 2.31 8.89
C ILE A 120 -13.87 2.97 9.15
N VAL A 121 -13.38 3.81 8.22
CA VAL A 121 -12.08 4.47 8.36
C VAL A 121 -12.10 5.47 9.52
N ASN A 122 -13.15 6.28 9.65
CA ASN A 122 -13.26 7.28 10.70
C ASN A 122 -13.41 6.66 12.09
N ASP A 123 -14.25 5.63 12.24
CA ASP A 123 -14.43 4.90 13.49
C ASP A 123 -13.15 4.20 13.93
N THR A 124 -12.44 3.59 12.98
CA THR A 124 -11.15 2.96 13.27
C THR A 124 -10.11 4.02 13.68
N ALA A 125 -10.06 5.18 13.00
CA ALA A 125 -9.15 6.28 13.34
C ALA A 125 -9.45 6.90 14.72
N ALA A 126 -10.69 6.83 15.20
CA ALA A 126 -11.10 7.24 16.54
C ALA A 126 -10.65 6.27 17.64
N GLY A 127 -10.04 5.14 17.28
CA GLY A 127 -9.49 4.16 18.20
C GLY A 127 -8.28 4.65 19.03
N PRO A 128 -7.66 3.76 19.84
CA PRO A 128 -6.56 4.14 20.73
C PRO A 128 -5.32 4.65 19.97
N VAL A 129 -4.47 5.41 20.65
CA VAL A 129 -3.21 5.92 20.10
C VAL A 129 -2.06 5.01 20.54
N PRO A 130 -1.15 4.59 19.65
CA PRO A 130 0.05 3.88 20.04
C PRO A 130 0.91 4.71 21.01
N THR A 131 1.57 4.05 21.95
CA THR A 131 2.56 4.71 22.81
C THR A 131 3.86 4.86 22.04
N ILE A 132 4.31 6.10 21.90
CA ILE A 132 5.55 6.46 21.21
C ILE A 132 6.59 6.86 22.26
N LYS A 133 7.80 6.32 22.14
CA LYS A 133 8.96 6.65 22.96
C LYS A 133 10.17 6.85 22.06
N LEU A 134 11.03 7.80 22.42
CA LEU A 134 12.36 7.91 21.84
C LEU A 134 13.34 7.17 22.77
N SER A 135 14.09 6.21 22.22
CA SER A 135 15.18 5.51 22.92
C SER A 135 16.50 5.72 22.18
N ASP A 136 17.60 5.24 22.76
CA ASP A 136 18.93 5.29 22.12
C ASP A 136 19.00 4.47 20.82
N ALA A 137 18.05 3.55 20.61
CA ALA A 137 17.90 2.80 19.37
C ALA A 137 17.00 3.50 18.33
N GLY A 138 16.44 4.67 18.68
CA GLY A 138 15.55 5.46 17.83
C GLY A 138 14.10 5.44 18.31
N LEU A 139 13.17 5.61 17.35
CA LEU A 139 11.74 5.63 17.63
C LEU A 139 11.27 4.23 18.04
N GLN A 140 10.63 4.11 19.20
CA GLN A 140 9.94 2.91 19.63
C GLN A 140 8.44 3.16 19.72
N MET A 141 7.67 2.36 18.99
CA MET A 141 6.22 2.37 19.05
C MET A 141 5.71 1.08 19.70
N SER A 142 4.71 1.20 20.57
CA SER A 142 4.10 0.06 21.26
C SER A 142 2.59 0.23 21.39
N GLY A 143 1.84 -0.87 21.35
CA GLY A 143 0.40 -0.83 21.45
C GLY A 143 -0.25 -2.15 21.04
N ALA A 144 -1.51 -2.33 21.41
CA ALA A 144 -2.32 -3.43 20.89
C ALA A 144 -2.64 -3.22 19.40
N LEU A 145 -3.00 -4.29 18.69
CA LEU A 145 -3.34 -4.23 17.26
C LEU A 145 -4.41 -3.17 16.95
N LEU A 146 -5.37 -2.92 17.84
CA LEU A 146 -6.36 -1.84 17.66
C LEU A 146 -5.72 -0.44 17.56
N ALA A 147 -4.66 -0.17 18.32
CA ALA A 147 -3.93 1.09 18.24
C ALA A 147 -3.15 1.21 16.92
N VAL A 148 -2.64 0.08 16.42
CA VAL A 148 -2.00 -0.01 15.11
C VAL A 148 -3.00 0.28 14.00
N LEU A 149 -4.17 -0.36 14.02
CA LEU A 149 -5.23 -0.11 13.02
C LEU A 149 -5.70 1.35 13.06
N ALA A 150 -5.83 1.95 14.24
CA ALA A 150 -6.16 3.36 14.37
C ALA A 150 -5.09 4.27 13.76
N GLN A 151 -3.79 3.94 13.94
CA GLN A 151 -2.69 4.67 13.31
C GLN A 151 -2.72 4.52 11.78
N VAL A 152 -2.93 3.30 11.27
CA VAL A 152 -3.08 3.03 9.83
C VAL A 152 -4.25 3.83 9.25
N ALA A 153 -5.41 3.84 9.91
CA ALA A 153 -6.57 4.60 9.48
C ALA A 153 -6.30 6.12 9.42
N ARG A 154 -5.59 6.68 10.41
CA ARG A 154 -5.18 8.11 10.40
C ARG A 154 -4.22 8.43 9.26
N SER A 155 -3.26 7.55 8.98
CA SER A 155 -2.37 7.68 7.83
C SER A 155 -3.16 7.62 6.51
N GLY A 156 -4.19 6.78 6.44
CA GLY A 156 -5.11 6.69 5.31
C GLY A 156 -5.92 7.97 5.11
N ILE A 157 -6.50 8.52 6.18
CA ILE A 157 -7.21 9.82 6.14
C ILE A 157 -6.28 10.92 5.62
N THR A 158 -5.02 10.96 6.05
CA THR A 158 -4.06 11.98 5.63
C THR A 158 -3.80 11.92 4.12
N VAL A 159 -3.54 10.71 3.58
CA VAL A 159 -3.33 10.51 2.14
C VAL A 159 -4.60 10.78 1.34
N LEU A 160 -5.76 10.29 1.82
CA LEU A 160 -7.04 10.50 1.16
C LEU A 160 -7.55 11.94 1.31
N ALA A 161 -7.08 12.75 2.25
CA ALA A 161 -7.41 14.17 2.31
C ALA A 161 -6.60 14.97 1.28
N ASP A 162 -5.39 14.50 0.93
CA ASP A 162 -4.55 15.17 -0.05
C ASP A 162 -5.02 14.87 -1.48
N SER A 163 -5.77 15.82 -2.05
CA SER A 163 -6.16 15.83 -3.46
C SER A 163 -4.99 15.68 -4.45
N ARG A 164 -3.75 15.98 -4.03
CA ARG A 164 -2.53 15.87 -4.84
C ARG A 164 -1.74 14.58 -4.59
N ALA A 165 -1.88 13.91 -3.45
CA ALA A 165 -1.12 12.70 -3.13
C ALA A 165 -1.53 11.49 -3.99
N CYS A 166 -2.81 11.39 -4.36
CA CYS A 166 -3.26 10.36 -5.31
C CYS A 166 -2.96 10.72 -6.77
N THR A 167 -2.51 11.95 -7.04
CA THR A 167 -1.91 12.30 -8.34
C THR A 167 -0.43 11.95 -8.30
N GLY A 168 -0.13 10.65 -8.32
CA GLY A 168 1.17 10.16 -8.78
C GLY A 168 1.40 10.65 -10.21
N THR A 169 1.84 11.90 -10.33
CA THR A 169 2.35 12.52 -11.53
C THR A 169 3.84 12.22 -11.50
N ASP A 170 4.25 11.11 -12.11
CA ASP A 170 4.97 11.23 -13.38
C ASP A 170 4.70 10.13 -14.43
N SER A 171 3.81 9.17 -14.19
CA SER A 171 3.54 8.08 -15.16
C SER A 171 2.18 8.15 -15.86
N TYR A 172 1.20 8.91 -15.35
CA TYR A 172 -0.17 8.86 -15.89
C TYR A 172 -0.55 9.99 -16.86
N ARG A 173 0.32 10.97 -17.13
CA ARG A 173 -0.02 12.14 -17.98
C ARG A 173 0.19 11.96 -19.49
N LEU A 174 0.70 10.80 -19.94
CA LEU A 174 0.93 10.52 -21.36
C LEU A 174 -0.17 9.69 -22.03
N ALA A 175 -1.11 9.11 -21.28
CA ALA A 175 -2.21 8.33 -21.86
C ALA A 175 -3.43 9.19 -22.26
N THR A 176 -3.79 10.20 -21.44
CA THR A 176 -5.05 10.94 -21.63
C THR A 176 -4.97 12.05 -22.67
N THR A 177 -3.77 12.48 -23.08
CA THR A 177 -3.61 13.54 -24.11
C THR A 177 -3.70 13.00 -25.54
N ARG A 178 -3.64 11.68 -25.77
CA ARG A 178 -3.78 11.11 -27.11
C ARG A 178 -5.23 10.89 -27.55
N ALA A 179 -6.13 10.59 -26.62
CA ALA A 179 -7.56 10.37 -26.93
C ALA A 179 -8.30 11.64 -27.36
N ARG A 180 -7.84 12.83 -26.94
CA ARG A 180 -8.47 14.10 -27.34
C ARG A 180 -7.99 14.62 -28.70
N ALA A 181 -6.83 14.18 -29.19
CA ALA A 181 -6.30 14.59 -30.48
C ALA A 181 -6.96 13.85 -31.67
N GLU A 182 -7.50 12.64 -31.46
CA GLU A 182 -8.12 11.85 -32.53
C GLU A 182 -9.60 12.21 -32.77
N GLN A 183 -10.29 12.81 -31.80
CA GLN A 183 -11.67 13.32 -31.99
C GLN A 183 -11.74 14.72 -32.63
N GLN A 184 -10.63 15.43 -32.77
CA GLN A 184 -10.56 16.74 -33.45
C GLN A 184 -10.05 16.67 -34.89
N SER A 185 -9.73 15.47 -35.41
CA SER A 185 -9.30 15.27 -36.81
C SER A 185 -10.39 14.62 -37.70
N LEU A 186 -11.61 14.45 -37.19
CA LEU A 186 -12.77 13.92 -37.93
C LEU A 186 -13.96 14.90 -37.97
N GLY A 187 -13.71 16.19 -37.71
CA GLY A 187 -14.65 17.29 -37.92
C GLY A 187 -14.14 18.25 -38.98
#